data_AF-A0A356ERB6-F1
#
_entry.id   AF-A0A356ERB6-F1
#
_cell.length_a   1.000
_cell.length_b   1.000
_cell.length_c   1.000
_cell.angle_alpha   90.00
_cell.angle_beta   90.00
_cell.angle_gamma   90.00
#
_symmetry.space_group_name_H-M   'P 1'
#
loop_
_entity.id
_entity.type
_entity.pdbx_description
1 polymer ?
#
loop_
_entity_poly.entity_id
_entity_poly.type
_entity_poly.pdbx_seq_one_letter_code
_entity_poly.pdbx_strand_id
1 'polypeptide(L)'
;MAAKELDSGRPAGRRRFVLRFVLGTVVLVVGGLAVCFYFLVRDARDAALRCRSMCPLNQLQLALQNYHHVHGCFPPAYIADENGRPMHSWRVLILPFIEDGGLYAAYRFDEPWDGPNNRQLADRMPAIFHIDSEPPSTRMTNVVAIVGPGTAFPGPTSTRLEDFADGPGQTILLTEIANSDIAWLEPRDLHVDTMSFRINDSSKPSISCSRHQGPHVVFADRIHAYQLGPALRPETLRALTTVAGGEQMFIGEVLDVGFAASLNGAAALASLDDGPATDERIEKLNLDNLRSLWLSRSDVTDTALERLATARLLSRLCLRGTPVTDEGVRRLQHALPDCRIER
;
A
#
# COMPACT_ATOMS: atom_id res chain seq x y z
N MET A 1 46.36 73.78 46.03
CA MET A 1 46.19 73.75 44.56
C MET A 1 45.62 72.37 44.23
N ALA A 2 44.46 72.34 43.58
CA ALA A 2 43.56 71.18 43.50
C ALA A 2 43.97 70.17 42.42
N ALA A 3 43.71 68.88 42.68
CA ALA A 3 43.54 67.85 41.65
C ALA A 3 42.14 67.26 41.82
N LYS A 4 41.34 67.35 40.75
CA LYS A 4 39.94 66.97 40.66
C LYS A 4 39.89 65.62 39.93
N GLU A 5 39.58 64.54 40.63
CA GLU A 5 39.37 63.22 40.02
C GLU A 5 38.06 63.20 39.22
N LEU A 6 38.16 62.74 37.97
CA LEU A 6 37.03 62.40 37.11
C LEU A 6 36.48 61.03 37.54
N ASP A 7 35.24 61.00 38.05
CA ASP A 7 34.48 59.75 38.17
C ASP A 7 33.73 59.45 36.85
N SER A 8 34.18 58.40 36.18
CA SER A 8 33.59 57.85 34.96
C SER A 8 32.40 56.94 35.27
N GLY A 9 31.18 57.47 35.17
CA GLY A 9 29.95 56.67 35.23
C GLY A 9 29.87 55.63 34.10
N ARG A 10 30.19 54.36 34.38
CA ARG A 10 30.01 53.23 33.46
C ARG A 10 28.51 52.95 33.20
N PRO A 11 28.08 52.61 31.96
CA PRO A 11 26.66 52.52 31.61
C PRO A 11 26.05 51.18 32.01
N ALA A 12 25.54 51.08 33.24
CA ALA A 12 24.86 49.88 33.77
C ALA A 12 23.63 49.45 32.93
N GLY A 13 22.98 50.39 32.23
CA GLY A 13 21.82 50.10 31.37
C GLY A 13 22.16 49.32 30.09
N ARG A 14 23.35 49.53 29.52
CA ARG A 14 23.76 48.91 28.24
C ARG A 14 24.04 47.41 28.42
N ARG A 15 24.63 47.00 29.55
CA ARG A 15 24.85 45.58 29.90
C ARG A 15 23.55 44.82 30.14
N ARG A 16 22.57 45.43 30.83
CA ARG A 16 21.25 44.81 31.05
C ARG A 16 20.45 44.67 29.75
N PHE A 17 20.58 45.64 28.85
CA PHE A 17 19.97 45.58 27.53
C PHE A 17 20.59 44.48 26.66
N VAL A 18 21.92 44.40 26.59
CA VAL A 18 22.64 43.35 25.84
C VAL A 18 22.31 41.96 26.39
N LEU A 19 22.28 41.78 27.72
CA LEU A 19 21.96 40.48 28.33
C LEU A 19 20.52 40.03 28.01
N ARG A 20 19.55 40.95 28.07
CA ARG A 20 18.15 40.67 27.70
C ARG A 20 18.00 40.32 26.22
N PHE A 21 18.71 41.03 25.35
CA PHE A 21 18.71 40.76 23.92
C PHE A 21 19.29 39.37 23.63
N VAL A 22 20.49 39.06 24.16
CA VAL A 22 21.12 37.74 24.00
C VAL A 22 20.24 36.61 24.54
N LEU A 23 19.64 36.76 25.72
CA LEU A 23 18.74 35.76 26.29
C LEU A 23 17.50 35.56 25.41
N GLY A 24 16.92 36.65 24.88
CA GLY A 24 15.81 36.58 23.94
C GLY A 24 16.16 35.83 22.66
N THR A 25 17.33 36.09 22.08
CA THR A 25 17.81 35.38 20.89
C THR A 25 18.05 33.90 21.16
N VAL A 26 18.63 33.55 22.31
CA VAL A 26 18.83 32.15 22.71
C VAL A 26 17.50 31.42 22.86
N VAL A 27 16.50 32.03 23.50
CA VAL A 27 15.16 31.44 23.64
C VAL A 27 14.49 31.25 22.28
N LEU A 28 14.61 32.21 21.36
CA LEU A 28 14.08 32.08 20.00
C LEU A 28 14.75 30.94 19.22
N VAL A 29 16.08 30.83 19.30
CA VAL A 29 16.83 29.75 18.62
C VAL A 29 16.48 28.39 19.22
N VAL A 30 16.49 28.26 20.55
CA VAL A 30 16.17 26.99 21.23
C VAL A 30 14.71 26.61 21.00
N GLY A 31 13.78 27.56 21.05
CA GLY A 31 12.38 27.35 20.72
C GLY A 31 12.18 26.91 19.27
N GLY A 32 12.85 27.57 18.32
CA GLY A 32 12.85 27.18 16.91
C GLY A 32 13.40 25.77 16.71
N LEU A 33 14.54 25.45 17.33
CA LEU A 33 15.13 24.10 17.28
C LEU A 33 14.21 23.04 17.90
N ALA A 34 13.55 23.33 19.01
CA ALA A 34 12.60 22.42 19.66
C ALA A 34 11.38 22.15 18.78
N VAL A 35 10.84 23.18 18.11
CA VAL A 35 9.75 23.04 17.14
C VAL A 35 10.19 22.21 15.94
N CYS A 36 11.37 22.50 15.36
CA CYS A 36 11.93 21.69 14.27
C CYS A 36 12.14 20.23 14.68
N PHE A 37 12.68 19.98 15.89
CA PHE A 37 12.90 18.63 16.40
C PHE A 37 11.57 17.90 16.65
N TYR A 38 10.55 18.60 17.16
CA TYR A 38 9.21 18.04 17.32
C TYR A 38 8.62 17.58 15.99
N PHE A 39 8.68 18.42 14.94
CA PHE A 39 8.21 18.03 13.61
C PHE A 39 9.02 16.86 13.04
N LEU A 40 10.36 16.92 13.13
CA LEU A 40 11.22 15.86 12.63
C LEU A 40 10.96 14.50 13.30
N VAL A 41 10.81 14.49 14.63
CA VAL A 41 10.52 13.27 15.39
C VAL A 41 9.13 12.74 15.05
N ARG A 42 8.14 13.61 14.84
CA ARG A 42 6.79 13.21 14.43
C ARG A 42 6.81 12.55 13.06
N ASP A 43 7.45 13.16 12.07
CA ASP A 43 7.55 12.62 10.71
C ASP A 43 8.26 11.26 10.69
N ALA A 44 9.36 11.13 11.45
CA ALA A 44 10.09 9.87 11.58
C ALA A 44 9.26 8.77 12.24
N ARG A 45 8.46 9.10 13.26
CA ARG A 45 7.53 8.15 13.90
C ARG A 45 6.42 7.71 12.95
N ASP A 46 5.81 8.64 12.23
CA ASP A 46 4.75 8.35 11.28
C ASP A 46 5.27 7.48 10.12
N ALA A 47 6.50 7.71 9.67
CA ALA A 47 7.16 6.86 8.67
C ALA A 47 7.49 5.44 9.19
N ALA A 48 7.98 5.32 10.43
CA ALA A 48 8.25 4.03 11.04
C ALA A 48 6.96 3.22 11.24
N LEU A 49 5.86 3.88 11.64
CA LEU A 49 4.55 3.25 11.76
C LEU A 49 4.06 2.73 10.39
N ARG A 50 4.24 3.49 9.31
CA ARG A 50 3.91 3.04 7.94
C ARG A 50 4.69 1.80 7.52
N CYS A 51 6.01 1.82 7.72
CA CYS A 51 6.86 0.68 7.36
C CYS A 51 6.41 -0.57 8.12
N ARG A 52 6.14 -0.43 9.42
CA ARG A 52 5.65 -1.52 10.26
C ARG A 52 4.28 -2.02 9.82
N SER A 53 3.33 -1.15 9.47
CA SER A 53 1.99 -1.56 9.07
C SER A 53 1.95 -2.34 7.76
N MET A 54 2.92 -2.14 6.87
CA MET A 54 3.03 -2.87 5.60
C MET A 54 3.66 -4.27 5.76
N CYS A 55 4.44 -4.51 6.82
CA CYS A 55 5.17 -5.77 7.02
C CYS A 55 4.27 -7.02 7.01
N PRO A 56 3.12 -7.07 7.72
CA PRO A 56 2.23 -8.24 7.71
C PRO A 56 1.76 -8.64 6.31
N LEU A 57 1.29 -7.68 5.51
CA LEU A 57 0.84 -7.92 4.14
C LEU A 57 1.98 -8.39 3.23
N ASN A 58 3.18 -7.83 3.38
CA ASN A 58 4.35 -8.31 2.65
C ASN A 58 4.70 -9.77 3.00
N GLN A 59 4.57 -10.18 4.26
CA GLN A 59 4.78 -11.57 4.68
C GLN A 59 3.71 -12.51 4.12
N LEU A 60 2.44 -12.10 4.15
CA LEU A 60 1.35 -12.86 3.54
C LEU A 60 1.52 -13.01 2.03
N GLN A 61 1.94 -11.93 1.36
CA GLN A 61 2.22 -11.95 -0.06
C GLN A 61 3.38 -12.89 -0.39
N LEU A 62 4.47 -12.87 0.39
CA LEU A 62 5.56 -13.84 0.24
C LEU A 62 5.05 -15.29 0.39
N ALA A 63 4.18 -15.56 1.36
CA ALA A 63 3.60 -16.87 1.56
C ALA A 63 2.71 -17.31 0.38
N LEU A 64 1.90 -16.41 -0.18
CA LEU A 64 1.12 -16.67 -1.39
C LEU A 64 2.01 -16.96 -2.61
N GLN A 65 3.13 -16.24 -2.75
CA GLN A 65 4.10 -16.49 -3.82
C GLN A 65 4.80 -17.84 -3.64
N ASN A 66 5.15 -18.21 -2.40
CA ASN A 66 5.73 -19.53 -2.11
C ASN A 66 4.71 -20.66 -2.38
N TYR A 67 3.45 -20.46 -2.01
CA TYR A 67 2.36 -21.37 -2.38
C TYR A 67 2.27 -21.50 -3.91
N HIS A 68 2.23 -20.39 -4.64
CA HIS A 68 2.20 -20.40 -6.10
C HIS A 68 3.44 -21.08 -6.72
N HIS A 69 4.63 -20.89 -6.14
CA HIS A 69 5.84 -21.56 -6.60
C HIS A 69 5.75 -23.08 -6.48
N VAL A 70 5.17 -23.58 -5.38
CA VAL A 70 5.01 -25.03 -5.13
C VAL A 70 3.85 -25.64 -5.91
N HIS A 71 2.72 -24.93 -6.02
CA HIS A 71 1.47 -25.47 -6.58
C HIS A 71 1.20 -25.05 -8.04
N GLY A 72 1.92 -24.05 -8.56
CA GLY A 72 1.73 -23.51 -9.91
C GLY A 72 0.50 -22.60 -10.07
N CYS A 73 -0.18 -22.28 -8.97
CA CYS A 73 -1.37 -21.42 -8.89
C CYS A 73 -1.49 -20.81 -7.48
N PHE A 74 -2.25 -19.72 -7.35
CA PHE A 74 -2.66 -19.19 -6.05
C PHE A 74 -3.66 -20.14 -5.37
N PRO A 75 -3.74 -20.15 -4.03
CA PRO A 75 -4.74 -20.95 -3.34
C PRO A 75 -6.15 -20.51 -3.76
N PRO A 76 -7.12 -21.44 -3.81
CA PRO A 76 -8.52 -21.04 -3.98
C PRO A 76 -8.96 -20.21 -2.76
N ALA A 77 -10.03 -19.42 -2.89
CA ALA A 77 -10.59 -18.66 -1.77
C ALA A 77 -10.96 -19.58 -0.60
N TYR A 78 -11.49 -20.76 -0.95
CA TYR A 78 -11.79 -21.83 -0.02
C TYR A 78 -11.74 -23.20 -0.69
N ILE A 79 -11.54 -24.24 0.11
CA ILE A 79 -11.83 -25.63 -0.31
C ILE A 79 -13.27 -25.94 0.11
N ALA A 80 -14.07 -26.50 -0.79
CA ALA A 80 -15.45 -26.88 -0.54
C ALA A 80 -15.61 -28.39 -0.30
N ASP A 81 -16.68 -28.78 0.38
CA ASP A 81 -17.13 -30.17 0.43
C ASP A 81 -17.79 -30.61 -0.89
N GLU A 82 -18.20 -31.88 -0.98
CA GLU A 82 -18.92 -32.43 -2.14
C GLU A 82 -20.23 -31.70 -2.47
N ASN A 83 -20.81 -30.99 -1.49
CA ASN A 83 -22.03 -30.21 -1.64
C ASN A 83 -21.76 -28.73 -1.98
N GLY A 84 -20.49 -28.35 -2.19
CA GLY A 84 -20.08 -26.98 -2.48
C GLY A 84 -20.03 -26.06 -1.24
N ARG A 85 -20.14 -26.59 -0.02
CA ARG A 85 -20.05 -25.80 1.20
C ARG A 85 -18.58 -25.45 1.50
N PRO A 86 -18.24 -24.17 1.70
CA PRO A 86 -16.89 -23.78 2.08
C PRO A 86 -16.45 -24.44 3.39
N MET A 87 -15.40 -25.25 3.35
CA MET A 87 -14.85 -25.97 4.51
C MET A 87 -13.59 -25.30 5.08
N HIS A 88 -12.69 -24.83 4.21
CA HIS A 88 -11.36 -24.37 4.61
C HIS A 88 -10.97 -23.08 3.91
N SER A 89 -10.54 -22.07 4.66
CA SER A 89 -10.08 -20.79 4.10
C SER A 89 -8.71 -20.90 3.43
N TRP A 90 -8.44 -20.07 2.42
CA TRP A 90 -7.09 -19.86 1.87
C TRP A 90 -6.03 -19.60 2.97
N ARG A 91 -6.43 -18.96 4.08
CA ARG A 91 -5.55 -18.65 5.22
C ARG A 91 -4.93 -19.90 5.84
N VAL A 92 -5.69 -21.00 5.94
CA VAL A 92 -5.16 -22.25 6.50
C VAL A 92 -4.26 -22.99 5.51
N LEU A 93 -4.47 -22.79 4.20
CA LEU A 93 -3.66 -23.40 3.14
C LEU A 93 -2.26 -22.81 3.07
N ILE A 94 -2.09 -21.54 3.47
CA ILE A 94 -0.79 -20.87 3.44
C ILE A 94 0.02 -21.03 4.72
N LEU A 95 -0.52 -21.64 5.79
CA LEU A 95 0.18 -21.82 7.07
C LEU A 95 1.57 -22.46 6.95
N PRO A 96 1.81 -23.48 6.09
CA PRO A 96 3.14 -24.04 5.89
C PRO A 96 4.19 -23.04 5.39
N PHE A 97 3.73 -21.94 4.77
CA PHE A 97 4.58 -20.92 4.14
C PHE A 97 4.79 -19.67 5.00
N ILE A 98 4.22 -19.62 6.22
CA ILE A 98 4.37 -18.50 7.18
C ILE A 98 5.04 -18.95 8.49
N GLU A 99 5.84 -20.03 8.44
CA GLU A 99 6.60 -20.59 9.57
C GLU A 99 5.74 -21.10 10.75
N ASP A 100 4.42 -21.30 10.58
CA ASP A 100 3.55 -21.92 11.58
C ASP A 100 3.15 -23.36 11.22
N GLY A 101 4.17 -24.20 10.98
CA GLY A 101 3.98 -25.61 10.68
C GLY A 101 3.27 -26.39 11.80
N GLY A 102 3.38 -25.91 13.05
CA GLY A 102 2.71 -26.52 14.21
C GLY A 102 1.19 -26.30 14.20
N LEU A 103 0.72 -25.10 13.81
CA LEU A 103 -0.70 -24.83 13.65
C LEU A 103 -1.30 -25.60 12.49
N TYR A 104 -0.60 -25.68 11.36
CA TYR A 104 -1.04 -26.48 10.21
C TYR A 104 -1.17 -27.97 10.56
N ALA A 105 -0.19 -28.54 11.27
CA ALA A 105 -0.22 -29.94 11.68
C ALA A 105 -1.35 -30.28 12.68
N ALA A 106 -1.80 -29.29 13.47
CA ALA A 106 -2.90 -29.43 14.41
C ALA A 106 -4.29 -29.30 13.73
N TYR A 107 -4.36 -28.63 12.58
CA TYR A 107 -5.60 -28.40 11.84
C TYR A 107 -6.10 -29.68 11.17
N ARG A 108 -7.42 -29.89 11.17
CA ARG A 108 -8.10 -31.08 10.66
C ARG A 108 -8.86 -30.75 9.38
N PHE A 109 -8.39 -31.29 8.26
CA PHE A 109 -9.01 -31.10 6.94
C PHE A 109 -10.18 -32.06 6.65
N ASP A 110 -10.46 -32.99 7.57
CA ASP A 110 -11.58 -33.93 7.51
C ASP A 110 -12.86 -33.42 8.20
N GLU A 111 -12.81 -32.21 8.78
CA GLU A 111 -13.95 -31.53 9.40
C GLU A 111 -13.99 -30.04 8.97
N PRO A 112 -15.13 -29.34 9.06
CA PRO A 112 -15.19 -27.92 8.70
C PRO A 112 -14.33 -27.05 9.63
N TRP A 113 -14.03 -25.83 9.20
CA TRP A 113 -13.25 -24.86 9.97
C TRP A 113 -13.78 -24.57 11.38
N ASP A 114 -15.09 -24.68 11.60
CA ASP A 114 -15.78 -24.48 12.88
C ASP A 114 -16.08 -25.81 13.61
N GLY A 115 -15.52 -26.91 13.10
CA GLY A 115 -15.60 -28.25 13.65
C GLY A 115 -15.05 -28.35 15.09
N PRO A 116 -15.34 -29.47 15.78
CA PRO A 116 -15.00 -29.64 17.20
C PRO A 116 -13.51 -29.53 17.51
N ASN A 117 -12.63 -29.90 16.59
CA ASN A 117 -11.17 -29.78 16.77
C ASN A 117 -10.67 -28.42 16.30
N ASN A 118 -11.05 -27.98 15.10
CA ASN A 118 -10.57 -26.75 14.49
C ASN A 118 -10.96 -25.49 15.28
N ARG A 119 -12.15 -25.47 15.89
CA ARG A 119 -12.59 -24.34 16.72
C ARG A 119 -11.70 -24.09 17.95
N GLN A 120 -10.96 -25.11 18.41
CA GLN A 120 -10.02 -24.97 19.52
C GLN A 120 -8.76 -24.19 19.12
N LEU A 121 -8.50 -24.09 17.81
CA LEU A 121 -7.38 -23.33 17.24
C LEU A 121 -7.75 -21.86 17.01
N ALA A 122 -9.01 -21.45 17.22
CA ALA A 122 -9.48 -20.11 16.90
C ALA A 122 -8.68 -19.00 17.61
N ASP A 123 -8.16 -19.23 18.81
CA ASP A 123 -7.33 -18.27 19.57
C ASP A 123 -5.87 -18.20 19.13
N ARG A 124 -5.45 -19.07 18.21
CA ARG A 124 -4.07 -19.17 17.73
C ARG A 124 -3.85 -18.44 16.41
N MET A 125 -4.59 -17.35 16.14
CA MET A 125 -4.41 -16.58 14.92
C MET A 125 -2.96 -16.09 14.78
N PRO A 126 -2.28 -16.39 13.66
CA PRO A 126 -1.00 -15.77 13.35
C PRO A 126 -1.11 -14.24 13.30
N ALA A 127 -0.16 -13.54 13.94
CA ALA A 127 -0.20 -12.08 14.09
C ALA A 127 -0.27 -11.33 12.74
N ILE A 128 0.21 -11.94 11.66
CA ILE A 128 0.22 -11.35 10.31
C ILE A 128 -1.19 -11.17 9.70
N PHE A 129 -2.21 -11.82 10.27
CA PHE A 129 -3.61 -11.66 9.87
C PHE A 129 -4.33 -10.51 10.61
N HIS A 130 -3.64 -9.84 11.55
CA HIS A 130 -4.13 -8.67 12.27
C HIS A 130 -3.45 -7.41 11.75
N ILE A 131 -4.14 -6.27 11.81
CA ILE A 131 -3.55 -4.96 11.48
C ILE A 131 -3.44 -4.09 12.73
N ASP A 132 -2.29 -3.44 12.92
CA ASP A 132 -1.97 -2.69 14.14
C ASP A 132 -2.89 -1.48 14.41
N SER A 133 -3.74 -1.07 13.46
CA SER A 133 -4.70 0.02 13.66
C SER A 133 -6.03 -0.40 14.26
N GLU A 134 -6.31 -1.69 14.29
CA GLU A 134 -7.57 -2.23 14.80
C GLU A 134 -7.37 -2.75 16.23
N PRO A 135 -8.43 -2.78 17.05
CA PRO A 135 -8.36 -3.33 18.39
C PRO A 135 -7.73 -4.73 18.39
N PRO A 136 -6.79 -5.04 19.30
CA PRO A 136 -6.11 -6.33 19.32
C PRO A 136 -7.10 -7.49 19.35
N SER A 137 -6.88 -8.48 18.49
CA SER A 137 -7.70 -9.68 18.40
C SER A 137 -6.81 -10.90 18.21
N THR A 138 -7.18 -12.01 18.83
CA THR A 138 -6.57 -13.33 18.63
C THR A 138 -7.41 -14.25 17.75
N ARG A 139 -8.60 -13.77 17.31
CA ARG A 139 -9.59 -14.57 16.58
C ARG A 139 -10.08 -13.93 15.29
N MET A 140 -10.15 -12.61 15.25
CA MET A 140 -10.74 -11.87 14.13
C MET A 140 -9.62 -11.31 13.26
N THR A 141 -9.66 -11.62 11.96
CA THR A 141 -8.66 -11.16 11.00
C THR A 141 -9.06 -9.82 10.39
N ASN A 142 -8.09 -8.96 10.08
CA ASN A 142 -8.34 -7.73 9.33
C ASN A 142 -7.79 -7.77 7.90
N VAL A 143 -7.28 -8.91 7.47
CA VAL A 143 -6.72 -9.10 6.13
C VAL A 143 -7.55 -10.12 5.38
N VAL A 144 -8.10 -9.71 4.24
CA VAL A 144 -9.02 -10.51 3.43
C VAL A 144 -8.59 -10.54 1.97
N ALA A 145 -8.98 -11.61 1.29
CA ALA A 145 -8.97 -11.65 -0.17
C ALA A 145 -10.20 -10.89 -0.73
N ILE A 146 -10.11 -10.47 -1.98
CA ILE A 146 -11.28 -10.04 -2.75
C ILE A 146 -11.76 -11.24 -3.56
N VAL A 147 -12.97 -11.70 -3.29
CA VAL A 147 -13.50 -12.96 -3.81
C VAL A 147 -14.69 -12.75 -4.73
N GLY A 148 -14.87 -13.68 -5.67
CA GLY A 148 -15.99 -13.73 -6.60
C GLY A 148 -15.57 -13.81 -8.07
N PRO A 149 -16.52 -14.00 -8.99
CA PRO A 149 -16.23 -14.21 -10.40
C PRO A 149 -15.35 -13.10 -10.99
N GLY A 150 -14.31 -13.47 -11.73
CA GLY A 150 -13.41 -12.52 -12.39
C GLY A 150 -12.35 -11.88 -11.47
N THR A 151 -12.33 -12.21 -10.18
CA THR A 151 -11.25 -11.81 -9.25
C THR A 151 -10.11 -12.83 -9.26
N ALA A 152 -9.01 -12.52 -8.58
CA ALA A 152 -7.93 -13.49 -8.38
C ALA A 152 -8.35 -14.69 -7.51
N PHE A 153 -9.43 -14.55 -6.73
CA PHE A 153 -9.98 -15.59 -5.86
C PHE A 153 -11.44 -15.88 -6.24
N PRO A 154 -11.69 -16.59 -7.34
CA PRO A 154 -13.04 -16.79 -7.89
C PRO A 154 -13.97 -17.62 -7.00
N GLY A 155 -13.45 -18.29 -5.98
CA GLY A 155 -14.19 -19.15 -5.05
C GLY A 155 -13.43 -20.45 -4.82
N PRO A 156 -13.99 -21.61 -5.19
CA PRO A 156 -13.33 -22.91 -4.98
C PRO A 156 -12.23 -23.21 -6.01
N THR A 157 -12.10 -22.40 -7.05
CA THR A 157 -11.10 -22.56 -8.12
C THR A 157 -9.87 -21.69 -7.87
N SER A 158 -8.72 -22.18 -8.33
CA SER A 158 -7.44 -21.47 -8.25
C SER A 158 -7.16 -20.66 -9.52
N THR A 159 -6.38 -19.60 -9.37
CA THR A 159 -5.93 -18.72 -10.45
C THR A 159 -4.42 -18.81 -10.60
N ARG A 160 -3.92 -18.88 -11.83
CA ARG A 160 -2.48 -18.89 -12.16
C ARG A 160 -2.04 -17.49 -12.57
N LEU A 161 -0.74 -17.17 -12.42
CA LEU A 161 -0.20 -15.89 -12.89
C LEU A 161 -0.48 -15.60 -14.39
N GLU A 162 -0.58 -16.64 -15.22
CA GLU A 162 -0.90 -16.54 -16.65
C GLU A 162 -2.36 -16.12 -16.92
N ASP A 163 -3.27 -16.31 -15.96
CA ASP A 163 -4.69 -15.96 -16.11
C ASP A 163 -4.94 -14.44 -15.94
N PHE A 164 -3.95 -13.69 -15.45
CA PHE A 164 -4.03 -12.23 -15.25
C PHE A 164 -3.85 -11.49 -16.58
N ALA A 165 -4.88 -11.49 -17.41
CA ALA A 165 -4.92 -10.77 -18.69
C ALA A 165 -4.62 -9.27 -18.53
N ASP A 166 -5.12 -8.66 -17.46
CA ASP A 166 -4.91 -7.24 -17.14
C ASP A 166 -3.50 -6.95 -16.58
N GLY A 167 -2.74 -8.00 -16.27
CA GLY A 167 -1.40 -7.93 -15.69
C GLY A 167 -1.42 -8.17 -14.18
N PRO A 168 -0.56 -9.06 -13.66
CA PRO A 168 -0.58 -9.43 -12.24
C PRO A 168 -0.23 -8.24 -11.30
N GLY A 169 0.48 -7.23 -11.79
CA GLY A 169 0.76 -6.00 -11.04
C GLY A 169 -0.38 -4.98 -11.00
N GLN A 170 -1.55 -5.33 -11.56
CA GLN A 170 -2.74 -4.48 -11.63
C GLN A 170 -3.98 -5.13 -11.00
N THR A 171 -3.84 -6.30 -10.39
CA THR A 171 -4.92 -6.98 -9.67
C THR A 171 -4.57 -7.17 -8.20
N ILE A 172 -5.41 -6.65 -7.30
CA ILE A 172 -5.30 -6.79 -5.85
C ILE A 172 -5.59 -8.25 -5.47
N LEU A 173 -4.70 -8.84 -4.68
CA LEU A 173 -4.90 -10.15 -4.06
C LEU A 173 -5.54 -10.00 -2.68
N LEU A 174 -4.84 -9.30 -1.77
CA LEU A 174 -5.27 -9.11 -0.39
C LEU A 174 -5.41 -7.63 -0.06
N THR A 175 -6.31 -7.35 0.86
CA THR A 175 -6.64 -6.01 1.31
C THR A 175 -6.97 -6.01 2.80
N GLU A 176 -6.83 -4.84 3.41
CA GLU A 176 -7.23 -4.59 4.79
C GLU A 176 -8.72 -4.22 4.90
N ILE A 177 -9.34 -4.68 5.98
CA ILE A 177 -10.69 -4.28 6.39
C ILE A 177 -10.74 -3.96 7.89
N ALA A 178 -11.41 -2.85 8.22
CA ALA A 178 -11.68 -2.47 9.60
C ALA A 178 -12.82 -3.30 10.18
N ASN A 179 -12.76 -3.62 11.48
CA ASN A 179 -13.83 -4.29 12.23
C ASN A 179 -14.49 -5.46 11.48
N SER A 180 -13.68 -6.36 10.92
CA SER A 180 -14.15 -7.36 9.94
C SER A 180 -15.27 -8.27 10.42
N ASP A 181 -15.33 -8.57 11.73
CA ASP A 181 -16.09 -9.66 12.34
C ASP A 181 -15.80 -11.07 11.80
N ILE A 182 -14.77 -11.23 10.95
CA ILE A 182 -14.41 -12.48 10.30
C ILE A 182 -13.45 -13.25 11.18
N ALA A 183 -13.83 -14.46 11.60
CA ALA A 183 -12.91 -15.35 12.28
C ALA A 183 -11.81 -15.80 11.30
N TRP A 184 -10.54 -15.84 11.72
CA TRP A 184 -9.44 -16.10 10.80
C TRP A 184 -9.44 -17.51 10.17
N LEU A 185 -10.15 -18.47 10.78
CA LEU A 185 -10.37 -19.81 10.21
C LEU A 185 -11.54 -19.85 9.23
N GLU A 186 -12.43 -18.86 9.29
CA GLU A 186 -13.65 -18.79 8.49
C GLU A 186 -13.30 -18.58 7.01
N PRO A 187 -13.85 -19.37 6.08
CA PRO A 187 -13.71 -19.18 4.64
C PRO A 187 -14.62 -18.05 4.14
N ARG A 188 -14.59 -16.91 4.82
CA ARG A 188 -15.30 -15.68 4.46
C ARG A 188 -14.31 -14.55 4.22
N ASP A 189 -14.58 -13.79 3.17
CA ASP A 189 -13.72 -12.73 2.65
C ASP A 189 -14.59 -11.63 2.01
N LEU A 190 -13.95 -10.59 1.45
CA LEU A 190 -14.66 -9.45 0.86
C LEU A 190 -15.17 -9.81 -0.53
N HIS A 191 -16.49 -9.91 -0.69
CA HIS A 191 -17.09 -10.33 -1.97
C HIS A 191 -17.28 -9.15 -2.94
N VAL A 192 -16.79 -9.29 -4.18
CA VAL A 192 -16.75 -8.22 -5.19
C VAL A 192 -18.13 -7.64 -5.54
N ASP A 193 -19.16 -8.48 -5.54
CA ASP A 193 -20.54 -8.06 -5.88
C ASP A 193 -21.25 -7.30 -4.76
N THR A 194 -20.83 -7.48 -3.50
CA THR A 194 -21.51 -6.89 -2.33
C THR A 194 -20.72 -5.76 -1.67
N MET A 195 -19.42 -5.70 -1.93
CA MET A 195 -18.55 -4.66 -1.38
C MET A 195 -18.82 -3.27 -1.97
N SER A 196 -18.47 -2.24 -1.21
CA SER A 196 -18.31 -0.89 -1.74
C SER A 196 -16.93 -0.72 -2.35
N PHE A 197 -16.88 -0.08 -3.51
CA PHE A 197 -15.64 0.37 -4.14
C PHE A 197 -15.21 1.76 -3.65
N ARG A 198 -15.80 2.25 -2.56
CA ARG A 198 -15.33 3.43 -1.84
C ARG A 198 -14.52 2.98 -0.63
N ILE A 199 -13.34 3.58 -0.44
CA ILE A 199 -12.49 3.32 0.73
C ILE A 199 -13.17 3.84 1.99
N ASN A 200 -13.14 3.06 3.07
CA ASN A 200 -13.77 3.39 4.35
C ASN A 200 -15.28 3.71 4.26
N ASP A 201 -16.01 2.99 3.41
CA ASP A 201 -17.47 3.12 3.35
C ASP A 201 -18.10 2.44 4.57
N SER A 202 -18.77 3.21 5.42
CA SER A 202 -19.42 2.67 6.61
C SER A 202 -20.76 1.99 6.34
N SER A 203 -21.31 2.10 5.12
CA SER A 203 -22.63 1.58 4.77
C SER A 203 -22.63 0.14 4.26
N LYS A 204 -21.48 -0.34 3.80
CA LYS A 204 -21.29 -1.68 3.21
C LYS A 204 -19.88 -2.19 3.52
N PRO A 205 -19.63 -3.50 3.46
CA PRO A 205 -18.26 -4.02 3.52
C PRO A 205 -17.38 -3.32 2.49
N SER A 206 -16.22 -2.81 2.90
CA SER A 206 -15.32 -2.11 2.00
C SER A 206 -13.88 -2.29 2.42
N ILE A 207 -12.96 -2.07 1.49
CA ILE A 207 -11.55 -1.89 1.79
C ILE A 207 -11.41 -0.72 2.75
N SER A 208 -10.87 -0.98 3.93
CA SER A 208 -10.99 -0.05 5.06
C SER A 208 -9.94 -0.27 6.15
N CYS A 209 -9.66 0.78 6.92
CA CYS A 209 -8.86 0.71 8.13
C CYS A 209 -9.14 1.94 9.01
N SER A 210 -8.83 1.84 10.30
CA SER A 210 -8.92 2.99 11.22
C SER A 210 -7.79 4.03 11.07
N ARG A 211 -6.83 3.84 10.15
CA ARG A 211 -5.72 4.80 9.92
C ARG A 211 -6.17 5.97 9.06
N HIS A 212 -5.72 7.18 9.42
CA HIS A 212 -5.91 8.38 8.59
C HIS A 212 -5.30 8.28 7.19
N GLN A 213 -4.25 7.48 7.04
CA GLN A 213 -3.48 7.35 5.81
C GLN A 213 -4.19 6.48 4.75
N GLY A 214 -5.10 5.61 5.18
CA GLY A 214 -5.81 4.68 4.30
C GLY A 214 -5.32 3.24 4.44
N PRO A 215 -6.08 2.29 3.88
CA PRO A 215 -5.79 0.87 3.94
C PRO A 215 -4.69 0.49 2.94
N HIS A 216 -4.07 -0.66 3.19
CA HIS A 216 -3.06 -1.26 2.34
C HIS A 216 -3.62 -2.43 1.52
N VAL A 217 -3.01 -2.65 0.36
CA VAL A 217 -3.30 -3.77 -0.54
C VAL A 217 -2.01 -4.38 -1.06
N VAL A 218 -2.07 -5.63 -1.51
CA VAL A 218 -0.98 -6.30 -2.25
C VAL A 218 -1.47 -6.80 -3.59
N PHE A 219 -0.59 -6.75 -4.59
CA PHE A 219 -0.87 -7.16 -5.98
C PHE A 219 -0.31 -8.55 -6.28
N ALA A 220 -0.74 -9.17 -7.37
CA ALA A 220 -0.35 -10.54 -7.71
C ALA A 220 1.11 -10.71 -8.14
N ASP A 221 1.81 -9.66 -8.56
CA ASP A 221 3.18 -9.75 -9.08
C ASP A 221 4.28 -9.49 -8.04
N ARG A 222 3.99 -8.78 -6.95
CA ARG A 222 5.03 -8.20 -6.07
C ARG A 222 4.80 -8.43 -4.61
N ILE A 223 5.91 -8.60 -3.90
CA ILE A 223 5.99 -8.55 -2.44
C ILE A 223 6.15 -7.09 -2.02
N HIS A 224 5.12 -6.30 -2.27
CA HIS A 224 5.05 -4.92 -1.81
C HIS A 224 3.61 -4.52 -1.54
N ALA A 225 3.33 -4.11 -0.31
CA ALA A 225 2.06 -3.53 0.09
C ALA A 225 2.02 -2.06 -0.34
N TYR A 226 0.89 -1.67 -0.92
CA TYR A 226 0.63 -0.33 -1.41
C TYR A 226 -0.45 0.30 -0.56
N GLN A 227 -0.27 1.56 -0.19
CA GLN A 227 -1.30 2.32 0.50
C GLN A 227 -2.30 2.89 -0.52
N LEU A 228 -3.59 2.67 -0.30
CA LEU A 228 -4.64 3.28 -1.13
C LEU A 228 -5.00 4.67 -0.59
N GLY A 229 -4.81 5.69 -1.42
CA GLY A 229 -5.21 7.05 -1.08
C GLY A 229 -6.73 7.26 -1.11
N PRO A 230 -7.28 8.20 -0.31
CA PRO A 230 -8.73 8.46 -0.26
C PRO A 230 -9.30 9.05 -1.56
N ALA A 231 -8.44 9.53 -2.45
CA ALA A 231 -8.80 10.05 -3.78
C ALA A 231 -8.91 8.95 -4.86
N LEU A 232 -8.70 7.68 -4.50
CA LEU A 232 -8.85 6.59 -5.46
C LEU A 232 -10.33 6.47 -5.89
N ARG A 233 -10.57 6.53 -7.20
CA ARG A 233 -11.92 6.49 -7.76
C ARG A 233 -12.53 5.08 -7.63
N PRO A 234 -13.86 4.96 -7.41
CA PRO A 234 -14.51 3.65 -7.30
C PRO A 234 -14.36 2.77 -8.54
N GLU A 235 -14.35 3.37 -9.73
CA GLU A 235 -14.16 2.67 -11.00
C GLU A 235 -12.75 2.11 -11.10
N THR A 236 -11.75 2.90 -10.69
CA THR A 236 -10.35 2.46 -10.61
C THR A 236 -10.21 1.32 -9.60
N LEU A 237 -10.81 1.44 -8.41
CA LEU A 237 -10.73 0.38 -7.41
C LEU A 237 -11.40 -0.90 -7.91
N ARG A 238 -12.55 -0.79 -8.59
CA ARG A 238 -13.21 -1.93 -9.24
C ARG A 238 -12.28 -2.62 -10.24
N ALA A 239 -11.64 -1.86 -11.10
CA ALA A 239 -10.72 -2.42 -12.08
C ALA A 239 -9.56 -3.19 -11.44
N LEU A 240 -9.00 -2.65 -10.34
CA LEU A 240 -7.96 -3.34 -9.56
C LEU A 240 -8.44 -4.64 -8.91
N THR A 241 -9.74 -4.95 -8.85
CA THR A 241 -10.23 -6.22 -8.28
C THR A 241 -10.34 -7.36 -9.29
N THR A 242 -10.19 -7.09 -10.58
CA THR A 242 -10.43 -8.07 -11.64
C THR A 242 -9.15 -8.55 -12.31
N VAL A 243 -9.13 -9.80 -12.79
CA VAL A 243 -8.00 -10.38 -13.54
C VAL A 243 -8.05 -10.07 -15.04
N ALA A 244 -9.24 -9.76 -15.56
CA ALA A 244 -9.52 -9.58 -16.99
C ALA A 244 -10.67 -8.59 -17.23
N GLY A 245 -10.68 -7.45 -16.53
CA GLY A 245 -11.79 -6.49 -16.54
C GLY A 245 -11.91 -5.65 -17.82
N GLY A 246 -10.84 -5.52 -18.61
CA GLY A 246 -10.92 -4.76 -19.87
C GLY A 246 -10.86 -3.23 -19.71
N GLU A 247 -10.82 -2.70 -18.49
CA GLU A 247 -10.96 -1.27 -18.19
C GLU A 247 -9.66 -0.46 -18.41
N GLN A 248 -9.81 0.81 -18.81
CA GLN A 248 -8.68 1.74 -18.92
C GLN A 248 -8.17 2.18 -17.55
N MET A 249 -6.86 2.16 -17.35
CA MET A 249 -6.23 2.50 -16.07
C MET A 249 -5.33 3.73 -16.23
N PHE A 250 -5.56 4.73 -15.37
CA PHE A 250 -4.65 5.86 -15.18
C PHE A 250 -4.29 6.01 -13.70
N ILE A 251 -3.27 5.27 -13.27
CA ILE A 251 -2.86 5.18 -11.87
C ILE A 251 -1.38 5.51 -11.77
N GLY A 252 -1.00 6.30 -10.76
CA GLY A 252 0.38 6.57 -10.42
C GLY A 252 0.73 6.03 -9.04
N GLU A 253 1.94 5.51 -8.91
CA GLU A 253 2.62 5.35 -7.63
C GLU A 253 3.50 6.58 -7.41
N VAL A 254 3.08 7.43 -6.47
CA VAL A 254 3.80 8.66 -6.11
C VAL A 254 4.54 8.42 -4.80
N LEU A 255 5.84 8.74 -4.78
CA LEU A 255 6.58 8.91 -3.53
C LEU A 255 6.13 10.20 -2.85
N ASP A 256 5.69 10.11 -1.60
CA ASP A 256 5.57 11.29 -0.75
C ASP A 256 6.98 11.78 -0.35
N VAL A 257 7.56 12.66 -1.15
CA VAL A 257 8.81 13.37 -0.82
C VAL A 257 8.52 14.67 -0.07
N GLY A 258 7.94 14.53 1.12
CA GLY A 258 8.27 15.49 2.17
C GLY A 258 9.80 15.52 2.35
N PHE A 259 10.37 16.69 2.62
CA PHE A 259 11.80 17.08 2.59
C PHE A 259 12.81 16.22 3.41
N ALA A 260 12.44 15.03 3.87
CA ALA A 260 13.26 14.05 4.58
C ALA A 260 13.61 12.84 3.68
N ALA A 261 14.29 13.10 2.57
CA ALA A 261 14.76 12.13 1.57
C ALA A 261 15.85 11.15 2.08
N SER A 262 15.68 10.55 3.27
CA SER A 262 16.60 9.52 3.75
C SER A 262 15.95 8.36 4.53
N LEU A 263 14.64 8.41 4.87
CA LEU A 263 14.03 7.30 5.64
C LEU A 263 12.59 6.87 5.25
N ASN A 264 11.97 7.44 4.20
CA ASN A 264 10.50 7.45 4.08
C ASN A 264 9.92 6.77 2.81
N GLY A 265 10.21 5.49 2.59
CA GLY A 265 9.78 4.72 1.40
C GLY A 265 8.34 4.17 1.39
N ALA A 266 7.31 5.00 1.60
CA ALA A 266 5.92 4.56 1.44
C ALA A 266 5.40 4.86 0.03
N ALA A 267 5.08 3.81 -0.74
CA ALA A 267 4.43 3.90 -2.04
C ALA A 267 2.91 4.08 -1.85
N ALA A 268 2.38 5.23 -2.27
CA ALA A 268 0.94 5.47 -2.29
C ALA A 268 0.40 5.36 -3.71
N LEU A 269 -0.69 4.61 -3.87
CA LEU A 269 -1.46 4.56 -5.12
C LEU A 269 -2.52 5.65 -5.10
N ALA A 270 -2.51 6.47 -6.14
CA ALA A 270 -3.51 7.50 -6.37
C ALA A 270 -3.97 7.49 -7.82
N SER A 271 -5.26 7.78 -8.03
CA SER A 271 -5.75 8.22 -9.34
C SER A 271 -5.09 9.56 -9.63
N LEU A 272 -4.43 9.68 -10.78
CA LEU A 272 -3.68 10.89 -11.11
C LEU A 272 -4.55 12.01 -11.69
N ASP A 273 -5.71 11.68 -12.27
CA ASP A 273 -6.64 12.67 -12.85
C ASP A 273 -8.06 12.11 -13.05
N ASP A 274 -9.00 12.98 -13.39
CA ASP A 274 -10.39 12.69 -13.75
C ASP A 274 -10.50 12.35 -15.25
N GLY A 275 -10.59 11.06 -15.61
CA GLY A 275 -10.87 10.60 -16.99
C GLY A 275 -9.77 9.73 -17.62
N PRO A 276 -9.83 9.46 -18.94
CA PRO A 276 -8.85 8.61 -19.64
C PRO A 276 -7.46 9.25 -19.66
N ALA A 277 -6.40 8.45 -19.62
CA ALA A 277 -5.04 8.96 -19.84
C ALA A 277 -4.87 9.33 -21.32
N THR A 278 -4.42 10.56 -21.57
CA THR A 278 -4.12 11.10 -22.90
C THR A 278 -2.79 11.84 -22.87
N ASP A 279 -2.17 12.03 -24.05
CA ASP A 279 -0.89 12.73 -24.15
C ASP A 279 -0.94 14.13 -23.53
N GLU A 280 -2.02 14.88 -23.74
CA GLU A 280 -2.25 16.20 -23.17
C GLU A 280 -2.25 16.22 -21.63
N ARG A 281 -2.67 15.11 -21.01
CA ARG A 281 -2.72 14.97 -19.56
C ARG A 281 -1.36 14.58 -19.01
N ILE A 282 -0.67 13.65 -19.68
CA ILE A 282 0.71 13.29 -19.32
C ILE A 282 1.63 14.50 -19.37
N GLU A 283 1.41 15.41 -20.33
CA GLU A 283 2.15 16.67 -20.45
C GLU A 283 2.11 17.51 -19.15
N LYS A 284 0.94 17.56 -18.51
CA LYS A 284 0.66 18.35 -17.31
C LYS A 284 0.98 17.61 -16.00
N LEU A 285 1.33 16.34 -16.07
CA LEU A 285 1.57 15.52 -14.89
C LEU A 285 2.85 15.98 -14.16
N ASN A 286 2.79 16.01 -12.83
CA ASN A 286 3.99 16.19 -12.03
C ASN A 286 4.80 14.88 -12.00
N LEU A 287 6.01 14.92 -12.55
CA LEU A 287 6.88 13.75 -12.74
C LEU A 287 8.00 13.64 -11.71
N ASP A 288 8.16 14.63 -10.83
CA ASP A 288 9.35 14.76 -9.97
C ASP A 288 9.53 13.54 -9.04
N ASN A 289 8.43 12.86 -8.70
CA ASN A 289 8.38 11.80 -7.69
C ASN A 289 7.65 10.53 -8.15
N LEU A 290 7.42 10.43 -9.45
CA LEU A 290 6.67 9.34 -10.03
C LEU A 290 7.59 8.11 -10.16
N ARG A 291 7.27 7.01 -9.47
CA ARG A 291 8.05 5.75 -9.52
C ARG A 291 7.46 4.71 -10.43
N SER A 292 6.14 4.57 -10.40
CA SER A 292 5.40 3.67 -11.26
C SER A 292 4.23 4.42 -11.87
N LEU A 293 3.97 4.14 -13.15
CA LEU A 293 2.84 4.69 -13.87
C LEU A 293 2.15 3.57 -14.65
N TRP A 294 0.84 3.42 -14.47
CA TRP A 294 0.02 2.48 -15.22
C TRP A 294 -0.90 3.26 -16.15
N LEU A 295 -0.71 3.05 -17.46
CA LEU A 295 -1.46 3.67 -18.55
C LEU A 295 -2.22 2.64 -19.38
N SER A 296 -2.53 1.47 -18.79
CA SER A 296 -3.09 0.34 -19.53
C SER A 296 -4.41 0.71 -20.23
N ARG A 297 -4.52 0.34 -21.51
CA ARG A 297 -5.65 0.58 -22.40
C ARG A 297 -6.02 2.05 -22.57
N SER A 298 -5.09 2.96 -22.33
CA SER A 298 -5.31 4.40 -22.54
C SER A 298 -4.96 4.87 -23.94
N ASP A 299 -5.39 6.09 -24.30
CA ASP A 299 -5.20 6.71 -25.61
C ASP A 299 -3.84 7.42 -25.73
N VAL A 300 -2.86 7.03 -24.91
CA VAL A 300 -1.50 7.61 -24.93
C VAL A 300 -0.69 7.10 -26.11
N THR A 301 0.09 7.98 -26.72
CA THR A 301 0.94 7.68 -27.88
C THR A 301 2.41 7.93 -27.56
N ASP A 302 3.29 7.80 -28.57
CA ASP A 302 4.72 8.10 -28.42
C ASP A 302 4.97 9.54 -27.94
N THR A 303 4.04 10.48 -28.17
CA THR A 303 4.12 11.86 -27.66
C THR A 303 4.14 11.91 -26.13
N ALA A 304 3.32 11.11 -25.43
CA ALA A 304 3.41 11.02 -23.97
C ALA A 304 4.78 10.50 -23.50
N LEU A 305 5.41 9.60 -24.26
CA LEU A 305 6.70 9.03 -23.87
C LEU A 305 7.83 10.06 -23.90
N GLU A 306 7.78 11.04 -24.79
CA GLU A 306 8.75 12.15 -24.82
C GLU A 306 8.75 12.92 -23.50
N ARG A 307 7.56 13.17 -22.95
CA ARG A 307 7.41 13.80 -21.63
C ARG A 307 7.86 12.87 -20.51
N LEU A 308 7.45 11.60 -20.53
CA LEU A 308 7.82 10.62 -19.49
C LEU A 308 9.33 10.35 -19.43
N ALA A 309 10.07 10.54 -20.52
CA ALA A 309 11.53 10.45 -20.52
C ALA A 309 12.21 11.43 -19.53
N THR A 310 11.49 12.48 -19.11
CA THR A 310 11.98 13.42 -18.08
C THR A 310 11.77 12.93 -16.64
N ALA A 311 10.96 11.89 -16.43
CA ALA A 311 10.67 11.31 -15.12
C ALA A 311 11.84 10.44 -14.63
N ARG A 312 12.89 11.07 -14.09
CA ARG A 312 14.14 10.37 -13.71
C ARG A 312 13.99 9.31 -12.61
N LEU A 313 12.91 9.37 -11.84
CA LEU A 313 12.61 8.38 -10.81
C LEU A 313 11.66 7.27 -11.28
N LEU A 314 11.17 7.36 -12.52
CA LEU A 314 10.26 6.39 -13.09
C LEU A 314 11.02 5.08 -13.32
N SER A 315 10.66 4.09 -12.51
CA SER A 315 11.25 2.76 -12.52
C SER A 315 10.36 1.74 -13.22
N ARG A 316 9.07 2.07 -13.39
CA ARG A 316 8.08 1.14 -13.95
C ARG A 316 7.02 1.87 -14.75
N LEU A 317 6.70 1.32 -15.92
CA LEU A 317 5.69 1.86 -16.79
C LEU A 317 4.90 0.73 -17.44
N CYS A 318 3.59 0.67 -17.22
CA CYS A 318 2.71 -0.26 -17.93
C CYS A 318 1.98 0.46 -19.07
N LEU A 319 2.17 -0.03 -20.29
CA LEU A 319 1.63 0.50 -21.55
C LEU A 319 0.73 -0.52 -22.27
N ARG A 320 0.26 -1.54 -21.55
CA ARG A 320 -0.56 -2.62 -22.12
C ARG A 320 -1.77 -2.08 -22.86
N GLY A 321 -1.94 -2.48 -24.12
CA GLY A 321 -3.09 -2.07 -24.93
C GLY A 321 -3.13 -0.57 -25.27
N THR A 322 -1.99 0.12 -25.25
CA THR A 322 -1.88 1.53 -25.71
C THR A 322 -1.43 1.63 -27.17
N PRO A 323 -1.75 2.73 -27.88
CA PRO A 323 -1.23 3.02 -29.23
C PRO A 323 0.28 3.26 -29.37
N VAL A 324 1.04 3.26 -28.28
CA VAL A 324 2.50 3.48 -28.26
C VAL A 324 3.22 2.49 -29.20
N THR A 325 4.24 2.92 -29.92
CA THR A 325 5.02 2.05 -30.82
C THR A 325 6.24 1.44 -30.14
N ASP A 326 6.75 0.31 -30.66
CA ASP A 326 7.98 -0.31 -30.15
C ASP A 326 9.22 0.57 -30.36
N GLU A 327 9.15 1.48 -31.33
CA GLU A 327 10.17 2.51 -31.52
C GLU A 327 10.11 3.56 -30.40
N GLY A 328 8.91 4.03 -30.04
CA GLY A 328 8.70 4.91 -28.89
C GLY A 328 9.22 4.30 -27.59
N VAL A 329 8.90 3.02 -27.33
CA VAL A 329 9.40 2.29 -26.15
C VAL A 329 10.92 2.18 -26.14
N ARG A 330 11.56 1.89 -27.28
CA ARG A 330 13.04 1.82 -27.37
C ARG A 330 13.69 3.17 -27.05
N ARG A 331 13.12 4.28 -27.53
CA ARG A 331 13.61 5.62 -27.20
C ARG A 331 13.47 5.92 -25.71
N LEU A 332 12.32 5.58 -25.11
CA LEU A 332 12.10 5.76 -23.69
C LEU A 332 13.07 4.91 -22.86
N GLN A 333 13.27 3.64 -23.22
CA GLN A 333 14.22 2.75 -22.54
C GLN A 333 15.65 3.29 -22.63
N HIS A 334 16.02 3.96 -23.72
CA HIS A 334 17.33 4.60 -23.81
C HIS A 334 17.48 5.80 -22.86
N ALA A 335 16.41 6.57 -22.66
CA ALA A 335 16.40 7.69 -21.73
C ALA A 335 16.32 7.24 -20.26
N LEU A 336 15.60 6.15 -19.99
CA LEU A 336 15.37 5.56 -18.67
C LEU A 336 15.80 4.09 -18.67
N PRO A 337 17.12 3.80 -18.66
CA PRO A 337 17.64 2.43 -18.84
C PRO A 337 17.19 1.45 -17.75
N ASP A 338 16.96 1.94 -16.54
CA ASP A 338 16.52 1.12 -15.40
C ASP A 338 14.99 1.01 -15.28
N CYS A 339 14.23 1.68 -16.15
CA CYS A 339 12.78 1.60 -16.13
C CYS A 339 12.31 0.28 -16.75
N ARG A 340 11.53 -0.50 -16.00
CA ARG A 340 10.90 -1.71 -16.51
C ARG A 340 9.59 -1.35 -17.21
N ILE A 341 9.56 -1.54 -18.53
CA ILE A 341 8.40 -1.24 -19.36
C ILE A 341 7.63 -2.53 -19.66
N GLU A 342 6.34 -2.55 -19.33
CA GLU A 342 5.41 -3.65 -19.64
C GLU A 342 4.54 -3.26 -20.83
N ARG A 343 4.60 -4.07 -21.89
CA ARG A 343 3.86 -3.89 -23.15
C ARG A 343 2.61 -4.75 -23.22
#